data_AF-A0A7S1C0A7-F1
#
_entry.id   AF-A0A7S1C0A7-F1
#
_cell.length_a   1.000
_cell.length_b   1.000
_cell.length_c   1.000
_cell.angle_alpha   90.00
_cell.angle_beta   90.00
_cell.angle_gamma   90.00
#
_symmetry.space_group_name_H-M   'P 1'
#
loop_
_entity.id
_entity.type
_entity.pdbx_description
1 polymer ?
#
loop_
_entity_poly.entity_id
_entity_poly.type
_entity_poly.pdbx_seq_one_letter_code
_entity_poly.pdbx_strand_id
1 'polypeptide(L)'
;MGGSEKLTDVVRLEDVIFKRFNRTLNHEDTFLHLADSVHIRFSTQKNGDKNDVVTQHNNGDTTLNPVVAWASIICRVWAIPGAKDNWTVDICESRGKIYRMSGKD
;
A
#
# COMPACT_ATOMS: atom_id res chain seq x y z
N MET A 1 -14.04 -31.95 -5.84
CA MET A 1 -12.74 -31.25 -5.81
C MET A 1 -13.01 -29.80 -5.47
N GLY A 2 -12.70 -29.38 -4.24
CA GLY A 2 -12.98 -28.02 -3.77
C GLY A 2 -12.01 -27.03 -4.40
N GLY A 3 -12.53 -26.05 -5.13
CA GLY A 3 -11.74 -24.91 -5.58
C GLY A 3 -11.24 -24.16 -4.35
N SER A 4 -9.93 -24.10 -4.15
CA SER A 4 -9.38 -23.20 -3.16
C SER A 4 -9.75 -21.78 -3.57
N GLU A 5 -10.51 -21.11 -2.72
CA GLU A 5 -10.81 -19.70 -2.85
C GLU A 5 -9.48 -18.95 -2.90
N LYS A 6 -9.07 -18.49 -4.09
CA LYS A 6 -7.82 -17.75 -4.28
C LYS A 6 -8.03 -16.34 -3.73
N LEU A 7 -7.87 -16.20 -2.42
CA LEU A 7 -7.92 -14.91 -1.75
C LEU A 7 -6.66 -14.11 -2.12
N THR A 8 -6.83 -12.88 -2.59
CA THR A 8 -5.72 -11.93 -2.69
C THR A 8 -5.35 -11.51 -1.27
N ASP A 9 -4.07 -11.59 -0.93
CA ASP A 9 -3.59 -11.06 0.34
C ASP A 9 -3.70 -9.54 0.35
N VAL A 10 -4.08 -8.98 1.50
CA VAL A 10 -4.15 -7.52 1.66
C VAL A 10 -2.74 -6.95 1.77
N VAL A 11 -2.50 -5.90 0.99
CA VAL A 11 -1.23 -5.17 0.90
C VAL A 11 -0.83 -4.63 2.27
N ARG A 12 0.43 -4.87 2.65
CA ARG A 12 1.05 -4.30 3.85
C ARG A 12 1.84 -3.04 3.52
N LEU A 13 2.25 -2.30 4.55
CA LEU A 13 3.10 -1.13 4.34
C LEU A 13 4.42 -1.54 3.67
N GLU A 14 5.06 -2.61 4.14
CA GLU A 14 6.30 -3.17 3.56
C GLU A 14 6.20 -3.57 2.08
N ASP A 15 4.99 -3.85 1.59
CA ASP A 15 4.74 -4.22 0.20
C ASP A 15 4.74 -3.01 -0.75
N VAL A 16 4.63 -1.79 -0.23
CA VAL A 16 4.56 -0.55 -1.01
C VAL A 16 5.91 0.16 -0.98
N ILE A 17 6.55 0.32 -2.14
CA ILE A 17 7.87 0.93 -2.26
C ILE A 17 7.81 2.13 -3.20
N PHE A 18 8.21 3.30 -2.70
CA PHE A 18 8.34 4.51 -3.51
C PHE A 18 9.75 4.63 -4.06
N LYS A 19 9.87 5.00 -5.34
CA LYS A 19 11.18 5.24 -5.97
C LYS A 19 11.28 6.65 -6.53
N ARG A 20 12.40 7.31 -6.27
CA ARG A 20 12.77 8.60 -6.87
C ARG A 20 14.25 8.60 -7.26
N PHE A 21 14.58 8.95 -8.50
CA PHE A 21 15.94 8.95 -9.03
C PHE A 21 16.72 7.66 -8.71
N ASN A 22 16.09 6.51 -8.95
CA ASN A 22 16.62 5.17 -8.66
C ASN A 22 16.92 4.87 -7.17
N ARG A 23 16.38 5.67 -6.24
CA ARG A 23 16.47 5.44 -4.80
C ARG A 23 15.12 5.05 -4.24
N THR A 24 15.12 4.12 -3.29
CA THR A 24 13.95 3.80 -2.48
C THR A 24 13.77 4.89 -1.42
N LEU A 25 12.56 5.42 -1.30
CA LEU A 25 12.20 6.35 -0.23
C LEU A 25 11.69 5.60 0.99
N ASN A 26 11.94 6.16 2.17
CA ASN A 26 11.39 5.67 3.44
C ASN A 26 9.91 6.10 3.57
N HIS A 27 9.06 5.32 4.23
CA HIS A 27 7.66 5.67 4.48
C HIS A 27 7.45 6.91 5.36
N GLU A 28 8.48 7.31 6.10
CA GLU A 28 8.52 8.55 6.89
C GLU A 28 8.95 9.77 6.08
N ASP A 29 9.33 9.60 4.81
CA ASP A 29 9.75 10.71 3.96
C ASP A 29 8.57 11.67 3.70
N THR A 30 8.74 12.95 4.02
CA THR A 30 7.71 13.97 3.78
C THR A 30 7.41 14.19 2.30
N PHE A 31 8.24 13.67 1.40
CA PHE A 31 8.18 13.87 -0.04
C PHE A 31 7.82 12.62 -0.83
N LEU A 32 7.20 11.61 -0.22
CA LEU A 32 6.70 10.41 -0.92
C LEU A 32 5.83 10.74 -2.15
N HIS A 33 5.01 11.78 -2.05
CA HIS A 33 4.13 12.26 -3.13
C HIS A 33 4.89 12.79 -4.36
N LEU A 34 6.20 13.05 -4.23
CA LEU A 34 7.08 13.48 -5.32
C LEU A 34 7.90 12.32 -5.93
N ALA A 35 7.60 11.08 -5.56
CA ALA A 35 8.26 9.92 -6.16
C ALA A 35 7.95 9.80 -7.66
N ASP A 36 8.84 9.16 -8.41
CA ASP A 36 8.68 8.89 -9.84
C ASP A 36 7.72 7.71 -10.07
N SER A 37 7.70 6.77 -9.12
CA SER A 37 6.83 5.58 -9.17
C SER A 37 6.58 5.00 -7.78
N VAL A 38 5.50 4.25 -7.67
CA VAL A 38 5.19 3.37 -6.53
C VAL A 38 5.12 1.92 -7.04
N HIS A 39 5.71 1.01 -6.27
CA HIS A 39 5.81 -0.42 -6.57
C HIS A 39 5.04 -1.17 -5.49
N ILE A 40 4.02 -1.93 -5.88
CA ILE A 40 3.14 -2.64 -4.94
C ILE A 40 3.36 -4.13 -5.14
N ARG A 41 3.89 -4.78 -4.12
CA ARG A 41 4.05 -6.23 -4.09
C ARG A 41 2.76 -6.89 -3.61
N PHE A 42 2.34 -7.93 -4.30
CA PHE A 42 1.24 -8.79 -3.86
C PHE A 42 1.81 -10.16 -3.51
N SER A 43 1.74 -10.55 -2.23
CA SER A 43 2.24 -11.86 -1.78
C SER A 43 1.47 -13.01 -2.40
N THR A 44 0.14 -12.89 -2.51
CA THR A 44 -0.76 -13.83 -3.21
C THR A 44 -1.84 -13.06 -3.96
N GLN A 45 -2.04 -13.34 -5.25
CA GLN A 45 -3.11 -12.74 -6.06
C GLN A 45 -4.21 -13.76 -6.41
N LYS A 46 -5.39 -13.27 -6.84
CA LYS A 46 -6.54 -14.08 -7.32
C LYS A 46 -6.20 -15.06 -8.44
N ASN A 47 -5.18 -14.79 -9.25
CA ASN A 47 -4.68 -15.71 -10.28
C ASN A 47 -3.82 -16.87 -9.70
N GLY A 48 -3.39 -16.77 -8.43
CA GLY A 48 -2.50 -17.72 -7.76
C GLY A 48 -1.02 -17.38 -7.91
N ASP A 49 -0.69 -16.27 -8.59
CA ASP A 49 0.68 -15.78 -8.69
C ASP A 49 1.15 -15.24 -7.33
N LYS A 50 2.43 -15.49 -7.03
CA LYS A 50 3.07 -15.12 -5.78
C LYS A 50 4.15 -14.08 -6.03
N ASN A 51 4.19 -13.05 -5.18
CA ASN A 51 5.18 -11.96 -5.22
C ASN A 51 5.18 -11.14 -6.52
N ASP A 52 4.02 -10.99 -7.16
CA ASP A 52 3.91 -10.10 -8.32
C ASP A 52 4.06 -8.63 -7.88
N VAL A 53 4.72 -7.82 -8.70
CA VAL A 53 5.00 -6.42 -8.41
C VAL A 53 4.36 -5.55 -9.49
N VAL A 54 3.36 -4.77 -9.09
CA VAL A 54 2.73 -3.78 -9.96
C VAL A 54 3.43 -2.44 -9.77
N THR A 55 4.01 -1.91 -10.86
CA THR A 55 4.60 -0.57 -10.87
C THR A 55 3.58 0.43 -11.40
N GLN A 56 3.37 1.52 -10.67
CA GLN A 56 2.52 2.64 -11.07
C GLN A 56 3.37 3.90 -11.11
N HIS A 57 3.40 4.56 -12.27
CA HIS A 57 4.21 5.75 -12.48
C HIS A 57 3.45 7.02 -12.07
N ASN A 58 4.21 8.01 -11.59
CA ASN A 58 3.70 9.35 -11.41
C ASN A 58 3.26 9.91 -12.77
N ASN A 59 1.96 10.15 -12.93
CA ASN A 59 1.39 10.64 -14.19
C ASN A 59 1.23 12.17 -14.24
N GLY A 60 1.65 12.88 -13.18
CA GLY A 60 1.51 14.33 -13.06
C GLY A 60 0.08 14.84 -12.88
N ASP A 61 -0.92 13.96 -12.81
CA ASP A 61 -2.30 14.36 -12.58
C ASP A 61 -2.47 14.86 -11.14
N THR A 62 -3.41 15.77 -10.91
CA THR A 62 -3.63 16.36 -9.58
C THR A 62 -4.64 15.58 -8.73
N THR A 63 -5.44 14.72 -9.35
CA THR A 63 -6.56 14.01 -8.72
C THR A 63 -6.39 12.48 -8.81
N LEU A 64 -6.09 11.96 -9.99
CA LEU A 64 -5.97 10.52 -10.28
C LEU A 64 -4.50 10.11 -10.46
N ASN A 65 -3.65 10.56 -9.54
CA ASN A 65 -2.25 10.20 -9.54
C ASN A 65 -1.97 9.05 -8.56
N PRO A 66 -1.54 7.88 -9.06
CA PRO A 66 -1.35 6.72 -8.20
C PRO A 66 -0.28 6.96 -7.13
N VAL A 67 0.80 7.67 -7.46
CA VAL A 67 1.87 7.97 -6.48
C VAL A 67 1.34 8.83 -5.34
N VAL A 68 0.58 9.87 -5.65
CA VAL A 68 0.00 10.78 -4.65
C VAL A 68 -1.05 10.04 -3.79
N ALA A 69 -1.89 9.22 -4.42
CA ALA A 69 -2.89 8.42 -3.72
C ALA A 69 -2.24 7.45 -2.73
N TRP A 70 -1.25 6.68 -3.18
CA TRP A 70 -0.51 5.75 -2.31
C TRP A 70 0.27 6.47 -1.22
N ALA A 71 0.94 7.58 -1.52
CA ALA A 71 1.64 8.36 -0.50
C ALA A 71 0.68 8.80 0.60
N SER A 72 -0.51 9.28 0.23
CA SER A 72 -1.54 9.69 1.19
C SER A 72 -2.01 8.53 2.07
N ILE A 73 -2.21 7.34 1.51
CA ILE A 73 -2.59 6.13 2.26
C ILE A 73 -1.47 5.74 3.24
N ILE A 74 -0.24 5.58 2.74
CA ILE A 74 0.90 5.13 3.55
C ILE A 74 1.19 6.11 4.68
N CYS A 75 1.27 7.42 4.40
CA CYS A 75 1.47 8.42 5.45
C CYS A 75 0.36 8.37 6.50
N ARG A 76 -0.89 8.12 6.10
CA ARG A 76 -2.02 8.08 7.04
C ARG A 76 -1.99 6.85 7.94
N VAL A 77 -1.64 5.68 7.42
CA VAL A 77 -1.49 4.47 8.25
C VAL A 77 -0.24 4.59 9.14
N TRP A 78 0.87 5.11 8.61
CA TRP A 78 2.13 5.28 9.35
C TRP A 78 2.01 6.30 10.50
N ALA A 79 1.13 7.30 10.36
CA ALA A 79 0.86 8.28 11.41
C ALA A 79 0.12 7.70 12.63
N ILE A 80 -0.39 6.45 12.56
CA ILE A 80 -1.04 5.80 13.69
C ILE A 80 0.04 5.39 14.72
N PRO A 81 -0.11 5.77 16.01
CA PRO A 81 0.87 5.40 17.03
C PRO A 81 1.12 3.89 17.10
N GLY A 82 2.39 3.48 16.94
CA GLY A 82 2.80 2.08 16.98
C GLY A 82 2.60 1.33 15.65
N ALA A 83 2.35 2.03 14.55
CA ALA A 83 2.35 1.45 13.21
C ALA A 83 3.65 0.67 12.93
N LYS A 84 3.52 -0.41 12.16
CA LYS A 84 4.61 -1.30 11.79
C LYS A 84 4.52 -1.65 10.31
N ASP A 85 5.66 -1.99 9.73
CA ASP A 85 5.80 -2.46 8.34
C ASP A 85 4.79 -3.54 7.94
N ASN A 86 4.47 -4.46 8.86
CA ASN A 86 3.55 -5.57 8.61
C ASN A 86 2.07 -5.23 8.76
N TRP A 87 1.72 -3.97 9.07
CA TRP A 87 0.33 -3.51 9.09
C TRP A 87 -0.23 -3.39 7.67
N THR A 88 -1.53 -3.57 7.54
CA THR A 88 -2.21 -3.51 6.25
C THR A 88 -2.68 -2.10 5.92
N VAL A 89 -2.75 -1.79 4.63
CA VAL A 89 -3.13 -0.45 4.12
C VAL A 89 -4.61 -0.11 4.31
N ASP A 90 -5.42 -1.10 4.69
CA ASP A 90 -6.85 -0.96 5.02
C ASP A 90 -7.10 -0.66 6.51
N ILE A 91 -6.06 -0.35 7.28
CA ILE A 91 -6.19 0.05 8.68
C ILE A 91 -6.52 1.54 8.80
N CYS A 92 -7.40 1.90 9.73
CA CYS A 92 -7.65 3.27 10.15
C CYS A 92 -7.77 3.41 11.66
N GLU A 93 -7.43 4.58 12.18
CA GLU A 93 -7.66 4.95 13.58
C GLU A 93 -8.90 5.84 13.67
N SER A 94 -9.75 5.58 14.66
CA SER A 94 -10.91 6.41 14.99
C SER A 94 -11.21 6.32 16.48
N ARG A 95 -11.29 7.47 17.16
CA ARG A 95 -11.67 7.60 18.58
C ARG A 95 -10.80 6.75 19.54
N GLY A 96 -9.49 6.70 19.29
CA GLY A 96 -8.50 5.94 20.05
C GLY A 96 -8.52 4.44 19.76
N LYS A 97 -9.20 3.99 18.71
CA LYS A 97 -9.33 2.58 18.35
C LYS A 97 -8.89 2.34 16.92
N ILE A 98 -8.25 1.20 16.71
CA ILE A 98 -7.77 0.76 15.40
C ILE A 98 -8.81 -0.16 14.80
N TYR A 99 -9.19 0.12 13.55
CA TYR A 99 -10.16 -0.64 12.77
C TYR A 99 -9.53 -1.09 11.46
N ARG A 100 -10.01 -2.23 10.96
CA ARG A 100 -9.73 -2.68 9.59
C ARG A 100 -10.96 -2.39 8.74
N MET A 101 -10.76 -1.70 7.63
CA MET A 101 -11.81 -1.35 6.66
C MET A 101 -12.06 -2.52 5.71
N SER A 102 -12.50 -3.65 6.25
CA SER A 102 -12.89 -4.83 5.47
C SER A 102 -14.42 -4.98 5.45
N GLY A 103 -14.98 -5.36 4.31
CA GLY A 103 -16.38 -5.81 4.23
C GLY A 103 -16.59 -7.08 5.06
N LYS A 104 -17.79 -7.27 5.61
CA LYS A 104 -18.26 -8.60 6.01
C LYS A 104 -18.76 -9.26 4.73
N ASP A 105 -17.96 -10.16 4.17
CA ASP A 105 -18.43 -11.11 3.17
C ASP A 105 -19.36 -12.14 3.82
#